data_AF-A0A3L6PSX7-F1
#
_entry.id   AF-A0A3L6PSX7-F1
#
_cell.length_a   1.000
_cell.length_b   1.000
_cell.length_c   1.000
_cell.angle_alpha   90.00
_cell.angle_beta   90.00
_cell.angle_gamma   90.00
#
_symmetry.space_group_name_H-M   'P 1'
#
loop_
_entity.id
_entity.type
_entity.pdbx_description
1 polymer ?
#
loop_
_entity_poly.entity_id
_entity_poly.type
_entity_poly.pdbx_seq_one_letter_code
_entity_poly.pdbx_strand_id
1 'polypeptide(L)'
;MALGAEAVHAANPNVLVILSGLDFDNTLSFLHSEKAELQFTGKLVYEQHWYGFSDGGNWEIRNQNDACGMVVDSIWAKGLFLLQQGWPLFFSEFGFDMSGTHIGDNRYLTCFLSVAAEMDLDWAIWALQGSYYIREGILAYDESYGLLSWDWCTARNPSFIKRINSLQTPFQGPGLPNSREPYNVIFHPQTGLCVLAKASKSLELGPCDESNAWNYTSAYELVVKSTGQCLQAKFVGENAKLGTDCSKPSSKWQLISNSRMHVSAELTKNGTRVCLDAGPDGAIITNQCKCLTLDPTCDPESQWFKVILSSRDTPGGSSILQLPSVGPWPPTSLGS
;
A
#
# COMPACT_ATOMS: atom_id res chain seq x y z
N MET A 1 -1.47 -12.10 -28.34
CA MET A 1 -2.40 -11.54 -27.34
C MET A 1 -3.83 -11.46 -27.88
N ALA A 2 -4.10 -10.67 -28.94
CA ALA A 2 -5.47 -10.44 -29.45
C ALA A 2 -6.24 -11.72 -29.81
N LEU A 3 -5.67 -12.64 -30.60
CA LEU A 3 -6.34 -13.90 -30.97
C LEU A 3 -6.75 -14.75 -29.75
N GLY A 4 -5.94 -14.76 -28.69
CA GLY A 4 -6.26 -15.48 -27.46
C GLY A 4 -7.41 -14.82 -26.70
N ALA A 5 -7.39 -13.49 -26.61
CA ALA A 5 -8.46 -12.70 -26.00
C ALA A 5 -9.81 -12.91 -26.71
N GLU A 6 -9.81 -12.90 -28.05
CA GLU A 6 -11.00 -13.19 -28.86
C GLU A 6 -11.50 -14.62 -28.66
N ALA A 7 -10.60 -15.60 -28.59
CA ALA A 7 -10.98 -16.99 -28.33
C ALA A 7 -11.65 -17.16 -26.96
N VAL A 8 -11.12 -16.51 -25.91
CA VAL A 8 -11.74 -16.51 -24.57
C VAL A 8 -13.12 -15.84 -24.60
N HIS A 9 -13.24 -14.68 -25.26
CA HIS A 9 -14.52 -13.99 -25.39
C HIS A 9 -15.56 -14.81 -26.16
N ALA A 10 -15.17 -15.45 -27.27
CA ALA A 10 -16.04 -16.30 -28.07
C ALA A 10 -16.52 -17.53 -27.28
N ALA A 11 -15.65 -18.11 -26.43
CA ALA A 11 -16.01 -19.22 -25.56
C ALA A 11 -16.95 -18.79 -24.42
N ASN A 12 -16.74 -17.62 -23.83
CA ASN A 12 -17.63 -17.05 -22.81
C ASN A 12 -17.61 -15.51 -22.83
N PRO A 13 -18.69 -14.86 -23.27
CA PRO A 13 -18.74 -13.41 -23.35
C PRO A 13 -18.84 -12.73 -21.97
N ASN A 14 -19.22 -13.45 -20.92
CA ASN A 14 -19.52 -12.89 -19.60
C ASN A 14 -18.34 -12.86 -18.63
N VAL A 15 -17.19 -13.43 -18.99
CA VAL A 15 -15.97 -13.39 -18.15
C VAL A 15 -15.08 -12.21 -18.51
N LEU A 16 -14.33 -11.72 -17.51
CA LEU A 16 -13.20 -10.83 -17.73
C LEU A 16 -12.13 -11.53 -18.57
N VAL A 17 -11.42 -10.75 -19.38
CA VAL A 17 -10.26 -11.23 -20.15
C VAL A 17 -9.04 -10.51 -19.62
N ILE A 18 -8.12 -11.27 -19.04
CA ILE A 18 -6.88 -10.77 -18.45
C ILE A 18 -5.76 -10.89 -19.48
N LEU A 19 -5.05 -9.80 -19.72
CA LEU A 19 -3.89 -9.74 -20.60
C LEU A 19 -2.61 -9.61 -19.79
N SER A 20 -1.83 -10.68 -19.80
CA SER A 20 -0.54 -10.82 -19.12
C SER A 20 0.57 -10.04 -19.82
N GLY A 21 1.59 -9.65 -19.06
CA GLY A 21 2.75 -8.94 -19.57
C GLY A 21 3.72 -9.84 -20.33
N LEU A 22 4.84 -9.24 -20.73
CA LEU A 22 6.02 -9.96 -21.19
C LEU A 22 7.00 -10.12 -20.02
N ASP A 23 7.99 -11.00 -20.21
CA ASP A 23 9.07 -11.23 -19.24
C ASP A 23 8.54 -11.66 -17.86
N PHE A 24 7.79 -12.77 -17.83
CA PHE A 24 7.11 -13.27 -16.63
C PHE A 24 6.18 -12.20 -16.02
N ASP A 25 5.43 -11.54 -16.89
CA ASP A 25 4.48 -10.48 -16.58
C ASP A 25 5.07 -9.24 -15.89
N ASN A 26 6.40 -9.08 -15.93
CA ASN A 26 7.05 -7.91 -15.34
C ASN A 26 6.81 -6.62 -16.14
N THR A 27 6.45 -6.70 -17.43
CA THR A 27 6.26 -5.50 -18.27
C THR A 27 5.13 -5.58 -19.28
N LEU A 28 4.33 -4.52 -19.31
CA LEU A 28 3.30 -4.19 -20.29
C LEU A 28 3.74 -3.01 -21.19
N SER A 29 5.02 -2.64 -21.18
CA SER A 29 5.54 -1.47 -21.89
C SER A 29 5.32 -1.48 -23.41
N PHE A 30 5.11 -2.65 -24.03
CA PHE A 30 4.75 -2.75 -25.45
C PHE A 30 3.40 -2.06 -25.77
N LEU A 31 2.53 -1.87 -24.77
CA LEU A 31 1.26 -1.16 -24.91
C LEU A 31 1.41 0.36 -24.99
N HIS A 32 2.62 0.92 -24.83
CA HIS A 32 2.89 2.33 -25.12
C HIS A 32 2.73 2.63 -26.62
N SER A 33 3.16 1.72 -27.48
CA SER A 33 3.15 1.90 -28.93
C SER A 33 1.88 1.37 -29.58
N GLU A 34 1.35 0.24 -29.10
CA GLU A 34 0.26 -0.46 -29.78
C GLU A 34 -0.65 -1.14 -28.76
N LYS A 35 -1.94 -0.80 -28.79
CA LYS A 35 -2.97 -1.47 -27.98
C LYS A 35 -3.48 -2.69 -28.73
N ALA A 36 -3.90 -3.71 -27.98
CA ALA A 36 -4.57 -4.86 -28.58
C ALA A 36 -5.90 -4.42 -29.23
N GLU A 37 -6.02 -4.61 -30.54
CA GLU A 37 -7.28 -4.43 -31.25
C GLU A 37 -8.20 -5.62 -30.98
N LEU A 38 -9.36 -5.35 -30.37
CA LEU A 38 -10.33 -6.36 -29.95
C LEU A 38 -11.74 -5.95 -30.39
N GLN A 39 -12.60 -6.93 -30.69
CA GLN A 39 -13.99 -6.76 -31.10
C GLN A 39 -14.94 -6.54 -29.91
N PHE A 40 -14.43 -6.64 -28.69
CA PHE A 40 -15.19 -6.44 -27.45
C PHE A 40 -14.57 -5.36 -26.57
N THR A 41 -15.40 -4.75 -25.71
CA THR A 41 -14.99 -3.68 -24.78
C THR A 41 -15.60 -3.91 -23.38
N GLY A 42 -15.09 -3.22 -22.36
CA GLY A 42 -15.71 -3.17 -21.03
C GLY A 42 -15.46 -4.38 -20.12
N LYS A 43 -14.59 -5.31 -20.52
CA LYS A 43 -14.23 -6.50 -19.73
C LYS A 43 -12.75 -6.90 -19.84
N LEU A 44 -11.92 -5.98 -20.32
CA LEU A 44 -10.48 -6.17 -20.46
C LEU A 44 -9.78 -5.71 -19.19
N VAL A 45 -8.86 -6.53 -18.68
CA VAL A 45 -8.03 -6.23 -17.51
C VAL A 45 -6.58 -6.58 -17.86
N TYR A 46 -5.62 -5.80 -17.37
CA TYR A 46 -4.21 -6.11 -17.51
C TYR A 46 -3.64 -6.64 -16.20
N GLU A 47 -2.62 -7.48 -16.28
CA GLU A 47 -1.91 -7.97 -15.10
C GLU A 47 -0.41 -7.72 -15.20
N GLN A 48 0.20 -7.46 -14.04
CA GLN A 48 1.64 -7.26 -13.89
C GLN A 48 2.15 -8.00 -12.65
N HIS A 49 3.36 -8.55 -12.72
CA HIS A 49 4.06 -9.09 -11.56
C HIS A 49 5.02 -8.03 -10.99
N TRP A 50 5.20 -8.07 -9.66
CA TRP A 50 6.23 -7.26 -9.01
C TRP A 50 6.91 -8.03 -7.87
N TYR A 51 8.19 -8.31 -8.07
CA TYR A 51 9.07 -8.87 -7.06
C TYR A 51 10.31 -7.99 -6.87
N GLY A 52 10.79 -7.90 -5.63
CA GLY A 52 11.97 -7.09 -5.29
C GLY A 52 13.25 -7.53 -6.02
N PHE A 53 13.34 -8.80 -6.42
CA PHE A 53 14.48 -9.32 -7.17
C PHE A 53 14.42 -9.03 -8.69
N SER A 54 13.26 -8.64 -9.25
CA SER A 54 13.08 -8.39 -10.69
C SER A 54 12.89 -6.91 -11.05
N ASP A 55 12.80 -6.03 -10.06
CA ASP A 55 12.45 -4.61 -10.27
C ASP A 55 13.66 -3.69 -10.51
N GLY A 56 14.89 -4.19 -10.32
CA GLY A 56 16.13 -3.43 -10.48
C GLY A 56 16.49 -2.52 -9.30
N GLY A 57 15.74 -2.58 -8.21
CA GLY A 57 15.89 -1.75 -7.01
C GLY A 57 17.18 -1.99 -6.26
N ASN A 58 17.78 -3.19 -6.36
CA ASN A 58 18.99 -3.58 -5.62
C ASN A 58 18.87 -3.25 -4.12
N TRP A 59 17.75 -3.68 -3.52
CA TRP A 59 17.24 -3.27 -2.22
C TRP A 59 18.22 -3.46 -1.05
N GLU A 60 19.18 -4.37 -1.17
CA GLU A 60 20.18 -4.64 -0.11
C GLU A 60 21.32 -3.63 -0.08
N ILE A 61 21.70 -3.08 -1.22
CA ILE A 61 22.92 -2.27 -1.37
C ILE A 61 22.65 -0.80 -1.64
N ARG A 62 21.39 -0.42 -1.88
CA ARG A 62 20.97 0.96 -2.10
C ARG A 62 20.24 1.51 -0.90
N ASN A 63 20.30 2.82 -0.73
CA ASN A 63 19.41 3.52 0.19
C ASN A 63 17.96 3.22 -0.22
N GLN A 64 17.16 2.75 0.74
CA GLN A 64 15.81 2.26 0.47
C GLN A 64 14.87 3.34 -0.08
N ASN A 65 15.07 4.59 0.30
CA ASN A 65 14.31 5.72 -0.21
C ASN A 65 14.63 6.02 -1.68
N ASP A 66 15.91 5.98 -2.05
CA ASP A 66 16.35 6.14 -3.44
C ASP A 66 15.90 4.96 -4.31
N ALA A 67 16.02 3.74 -3.78
CA ALA A 67 15.56 2.53 -4.45
C ALA A 67 14.05 2.57 -4.72
N CYS A 68 13.24 2.90 -3.72
CA CYS A 68 11.78 2.98 -3.89
C CYS A 68 11.38 4.05 -4.91
N GLY A 69 11.96 5.26 -4.85
CA GLY A 69 11.66 6.30 -5.86
C GLY A 69 11.96 5.84 -7.29
N MET A 70 13.14 5.26 -7.51
CA MET A 70 13.54 4.75 -8.83
C MET A 70 12.68 3.58 -9.31
N VAL A 71 12.38 2.62 -8.42
CA VAL A 71 11.59 1.45 -8.76
C VAL A 71 10.16 1.84 -9.10
N VAL A 72 9.55 2.76 -8.35
CA VAL A 72 8.19 3.24 -8.65
C VAL A 72 8.12 3.86 -10.05
N ASP A 73 9.10 4.66 -10.45
CA ASP A 73 9.18 5.21 -11.81
C ASP A 73 9.31 4.09 -12.87
N SER A 74 10.11 3.05 -12.58
CA SER A 74 10.30 1.88 -13.44
C SER A 74 9.00 1.07 -13.60
N ILE A 75 8.32 0.76 -12.49
CA ILE A 75 7.05 0.02 -12.47
C ILE A 75 5.94 0.82 -13.17
N TRP A 76 5.95 2.14 -13.02
CA TRP A 76 5.05 3.02 -13.76
C TRP A 76 5.24 2.90 -15.27
N ALA A 77 6.48 3.02 -15.73
CA ALA A 77 6.81 2.90 -17.15
C ALA A 77 6.50 1.49 -17.70
N LYS A 78 6.60 0.46 -16.86
CA LYS A 78 6.33 -0.93 -17.22
C LYS A 78 4.84 -1.28 -17.24
N GLY A 79 3.99 -0.71 -16.39
CA GLY A 79 2.57 -1.10 -16.34
C GLY A 79 1.60 -0.08 -15.76
N LEU A 80 1.92 0.58 -14.63
CA LEU A 80 0.94 1.44 -13.94
C LEU A 80 0.43 2.62 -14.79
N PHE A 81 1.15 3.01 -15.85
CA PHE A 81 0.67 4.02 -16.80
C PHE A 81 -0.73 3.71 -17.39
N LEU A 82 -1.13 2.43 -17.43
CA LEU A 82 -2.45 2.00 -17.92
C LEU A 82 -3.59 2.53 -17.05
N LEU A 83 -3.37 2.69 -15.74
CA LEU A 83 -4.36 3.25 -14.82
C LEU A 83 -4.73 4.69 -15.21
N GLN A 84 -3.73 5.49 -15.59
CA GLN A 84 -3.97 6.87 -16.06
C GLN A 84 -4.76 6.90 -17.37
N GLN A 85 -4.69 5.84 -18.17
CA GLN A 85 -5.46 5.69 -19.40
C GLN A 85 -6.87 5.13 -19.16
N GLY A 86 -7.25 4.86 -17.90
CA GLY A 86 -8.55 4.32 -17.52
C GLY A 86 -8.70 2.81 -17.69
N TRP A 87 -7.58 2.08 -17.85
CA TRP A 87 -7.62 0.62 -17.94
C TRP A 87 -7.46 -0.03 -16.56
N PRO A 88 -8.26 -1.06 -16.24
CA PRO A 88 -8.04 -1.89 -15.07
C PRO A 88 -6.70 -2.61 -15.15
N LEU A 89 -5.92 -2.52 -14.07
CA LEU A 89 -4.65 -3.19 -13.88
C LEU A 89 -4.62 -3.71 -12.43
N PHE A 90 -4.14 -4.93 -12.25
CA PHE A 90 -3.89 -5.49 -10.92
C PHE A 90 -2.52 -6.17 -10.89
N PHE A 91 -1.95 -6.27 -9.69
CA PHE A 91 -0.74 -7.06 -9.50
C PHE A 91 -1.12 -8.52 -9.30
N SER A 92 -1.13 -9.32 -10.37
CA SER A 92 -1.48 -10.74 -10.30
C SER A 92 -0.52 -11.56 -9.45
N GLU A 93 0.71 -11.09 -9.29
CA GLU A 93 1.65 -11.65 -8.34
C GLU A 93 2.54 -10.56 -7.72
N PHE A 94 2.65 -10.60 -6.41
CA PHE A 94 3.82 -10.13 -5.68
C PHE A 94 4.19 -11.16 -4.63
N GLY A 95 5.45 -11.17 -4.21
CA GLY A 95 5.91 -12.06 -3.17
C GLY A 95 7.22 -11.60 -2.56
N PHE A 96 7.52 -12.19 -1.41
CA PHE A 96 8.73 -11.95 -0.64
C PHE A 96 8.99 -13.18 0.25
N ASP A 97 10.23 -13.37 0.70
CA ASP A 97 10.55 -14.41 1.65
C ASP A 97 9.80 -14.19 2.98
N MET A 98 8.82 -15.06 3.25
CA MET A 98 7.91 -14.93 4.38
C MET A 98 8.57 -15.26 5.73
N SER A 99 9.82 -15.73 5.77
CA SER A 99 10.57 -15.81 7.03
C SER A 99 10.81 -14.43 7.65
N GLY A 100 10.75 -13.36 6.84
CA GLY A 100 11.04 -12.01 7.27
C GLY A 100 12.53 -11.76 7.53
N THR A 101 13.42 -12.66 7.08
CA THR A 101 14.86 -12.54 7.28
C THR A 101 15.61 -11.98 6.07
N HIS A 102 15.00 -12.04 4.88
CA HIS A 102 15.61 -11.55 3.65
C HIS A 102 15.54 -10.03 3.55
N ILE A 103 16.70 -9.37 3.61
CA ILE A 103 16.79 -7.90 3.72
C ILE A 103 16.19 -7.22 2.49
N GLY A 104 16.55 -7.66 1.28
CA GLY A 104 16.07 -7.04 0.04
C GLY A 104 14.54 -7.06 -0.08
N ASP A 105 13.98 -8.26 0.03
CA ASP A 105 12.54 -8.54 0.05
C ASP A 105 11.76 -7.74 1.11
N ASN A 106 12.25 -7.67 2.35
CA ASN A 106 11.60 -6.87 3.40
C ASN A 106 11.53 -5.38 3.04
N ARG A 107 12.63 -4.84 2.50
CA ARG A 107 12.73 -3.42 2.13
C ARG A 107 11.87 -3.09 0.91
N TYR A 108 11.82 -4.00 -0.06
CA TYR A 108 10.94 -3.96 -1.22
C TYR A 108 9.47 -3.95 -0.79
N LEU A 109 9.07 -4.88 0.09
CA LEU A 109 7.68 -5.06 0.50
C LEU A 109 7.07 -3.76 1.04
N THR A 110 7.81 -2.98 1.83
CA THR A 110 7.34 -1.68 2.33
C THR A 110 7.04 -0.70 1.21
N CYS A 111 7.86 -0.66 0.17
CA CYS A 111 7.60 0.17 -1.00
C CYS A 111 6.37 -0.33 -1.77
N PHE A 112 6.26 -1.63 -2.02
CA PHE A 112 5.10 -2.25 -2.68
C PHE A 112 3.78 -1.87 -1.99
N LEU A 113 3.70 -2.10 -0.68
CA LEU A 113 2.47 -1.81 0.10
C LEU A 113 2.09 -0.33 0.06
N SER A 114 3.09 0.56 -0.02
CA SER A 114 2.83 2.00 -0.16
C SER A 114 2.17 2.33 -1.51
N VAL A 115 2.61 1.68 -2.59
CA VAL A 115 2.06 1.88 -3.95
C VAL A 115 0.69 1.24 -4.08
N ALA A 116 0.53 0.01 -3.58
CA ALA A 116 -0.76 -0.68 -3.57
C ALA A 116 -1.84 0.14 -2.83
N ALA A 117 -1.49 0.75 -1.70
CA ALA A 117 -2.37 1.65 -0.96
C ALA A 117 -2.68 2.95 -1.73
N GLU A 118 -1.66 3.61 -2.28
CA GLU A 118 -1.80 4.91 -2.96
C GLU A 118 -2.61 4.82 -4.25
N MET A 119 -2.40 3.74 -5.02
CA MET A 119 -3.07 3.50 -6.29
C MET A 119 -4.38 2.73 -6.14
N ASP A 120 -4.68 2.25 -4.94
CA ASP A 120 -5.85 1.41 -4.62
C ASP A 120 -5.99 0.20 -5.55
N LEU A 121 -4.90 -0.56 -5.69
CA LEU A 121 -4.82 -1.66 -6.65
C LEU A 121 -5.34 -2.97 -6.06
N ASP A 122 -5.98 -3.76 -6.90
CA ASP A 122 -6.16 -5.18 -6.64
C ASP A 122 -4.80 -5.90 -6.76
N TRP A 123 -4.64 -6.96 -5.98
CA TRP A 123 -3.40 -7.74 -5.93
C TRP A 123 -3.66 -9.19 -5.56
N ALA A 124 -2.74 -10.06 -5.96
CA ALA A 124 -2.66 -11.43 -5.49
C ALA A 124 -1.23 -11.74 -5.05
N ILE A 125 -1.14 -12.46 -3.94
CA ILE A 125 0.14 -12.83 -3.35
C ILE A 125 0.56 -14.22 -3.80
N TRP A 126 1.80 -14.32 -4.26
CA TRP A 126 2.46 -15.58 -4.53
C TRP A 126 3.13 -16.08 -3.24
N ALA A 127 2.65 -17.16 -2.61
CA ALA A 127 1.48 -17.98 -2.95
C ALA A 127 0.74 -18.44 -1.69
N LEU A 128 -0.46 -19.00 -1.81
CA LEU A 128 -1.19 -19.54 -0.64
C LEU A 128 -0.47 -20.75 0.00
N GLN A 129 0.17 -21.59 -0.82
CA GLN A 129 0.69 -22.89 -0.42
C GLN A 129 1.81 -22.83 0.62
N GLY A 130 1.93 -23.87 1.45
CA GLY A 130 3.04 -24.01 2.40
C GLY A 130 4.19 -24.87 1.89
N SER A 131 3.88 -25.87 1.07
CA SER A 131 4.85 -26.82 0.52
C SER A 131 4.36 -27.40 -0.81
N TYR A 132 5.28 -27.95 -1.61
CA TYR A 132 4.99 -28.62 -2.86
C TYR A 132 4.85 -30.12 -2.65
N TYR A 133 3.95 -30.78 -3.39
CA TYR A 133 3.94 -32.24 -3.42
C TYR A 133 5.32 -32.77 -3.89
N ILE A 134 5.82 -32.26 -5.03
CA ILE A 134 7.20 -32.43 -5.50
C ILE A 134 7.63 -31.12 -6.19
N ARG A 135 8.84 -30.63 -5.91
CA ARG A 135 9.51 -29.55 -6.66
C ARG A 135 10.97 -29.90 -6.84
N GLU A 136 11.49 -29.78 -8.05
CA GLU A 136 12.90 -30.06 -8.37
C GLU A 136 13.37 -31.45 -7.90
N GLY A 137 12.47 -32.43 -7.91
CA GLY A 137 12.75 -33.81 -7.47
C GLY A 137 12.71 -34.03 -5.95
N ILE A 138 12.40 -33.00 -5.17
CA ILE A 138 12.29 -33.07 -3.71
C ILE A 138 10.82 -33.15 -3.32
N LEU A 139 10.45 -34.19 -2.57
CA LEU A 139 9.14 -34.35 -1.95
C LEU A 139 8.94 -33.32 -0.84
N ALA A 140 7.73 -32.77 -0.73
CA ALA A 140 7.36 -31.82 0.33
C ALA A 140 8.32 -30.61 0.40
N TYR A 141 8.78 -30.10 -0.76
CA TYR A 141 9.67 -28.94 -0.81
C TYR A 141 8.99 -27.72 -0.17
N ASP A 142 9.69 -27.03 0.73
CA ASP A 142 9.13 -25.88 1.45
C ASP A 142 8.98 -24.66 0.53
N GLU A 143 7.78 -24.06 0.50
CA GLU A 143 7.55 -22.80 -0.22
C GLU A 143 7.76 -21.63 0.74
N SER A 144 8.98 -21.06 0.73
CA SER A 144 9.36 -19.98 1.64
C SER A 144 8.67 -18.64 1.34
N TYR A 145 8.12 -18.45 0.13
CA TYR A 145 7.28 -17.31 -0.24
C TYR A 145 5.79 -17.59 0.06
N GLY A 146 5.48 -18.78 0.57
CA GLY A 146 4.14 -19.23 0.89
C GLY A 146 3.52 -18.53 2.10
N LEU A 147 2.26 -18.13 2.00
CA LEU A 147 1.46 -17.58 3.10
C LEU A 147 1.31 -18.56 4.26
N LEU A 148 1.19 -19.85 3.96
CA LEU A 148 1.01 -20.91 4.96
C LEU A 148 2.35 -21.51 5.39
N SER A 149 2.40 -22.00 6.62
CA SER A 149 3.50 -22.82 7.13
C SER A 149 3.64 -24.10 6.30
N TRP A 150 4.83 -24.71 6.32
CA TRP A 150 5.15 -25.91 5.54
C TRP A 150 4.10 -27.03 5.63
N ASP A 151 3.51 -27.19 6.84
CA ASP A 151 2.50 -28.18 7.19
C ASP A 151 1.04 -27.73 6.90
N TRP A 152 0.86 -26.54 6.32
CA TRP A 152 -0.42 -25.93 5.97
C TRP A 152 -1.31 -25.55 7.17
N CYS A 153 -0.78 -25.58 8.39
CA CYS A 153 -1.59 -25.39 9.60
C CYS A 153 -1.76 -23.93 10.03
N THR A 154 -0.79 -23.06 9.72
CA THR A 154 -0.74 -21.69 10.25
C THR A 154 -0.28 -20.68 9.21
N ALA A 155 -0.48 -19.38 9.46
CA ALA A 155 0.16 -18.35 8.66
C ALA A 155 1.66 -18.31 8.97
N ARG A 156 2.50 -18.37 7.93
CA ARG A 156 3.96 -18.34 8.05
C ARG A 156 4.48 -17.02 8.63
N ASN A 157 3.83 -15.92 8.27
CA ASN A 157 4.19 -14.58 8.73
C ASN A 157 2.96 -13.82 9.31
N PRO A 158 2.62 -14.02 10.59
CA PRO A 158 1.45 -13.37 11.20
C PRO A 158 1.53 -11.84 11.27
N SER A 159 2.74 -11.26 11.33
CA SER A 159 2.90 -9.80 11.31
C SER A 159 2.58 -9.22 9.93
N PHE A 160 2.96 -9.91 8.85
CA PHE A 160 2.56 -9.54 7.50
C PHE A 160 1.04 -9.57 7.29
N ILE A 161 0.33 -10.59 7.82
CA ILE A 161 -1.14 -10.65 7.73
C ILE A 161 -1.79 -9.39 8.33
N LYS A 162 -1.27 -8.90 9.46
CA LYS A 162 -1.75 -7.64 10.07
C LYS A 162 -1.45 -6.43 9.18
N ARG A 163 -0.27 -6.43 8.56
CA ARG A 163 0.24 -5.34 7.73
C ARG A 163 -0.53 -5.17 6.41
N ILE A 164 -0.96 -6.28 5.79
CA ILE A 164 -1.70 -6.26 4.53
C ILE A 164 -3.21 -6.04 4.72
N ASN A 165 -3.72 -6.19 5.95
CA ASN A 165 -5.16 -6.15 6.26
C ASN A 165 -5.87 -4.91 5.70
N SER A 166 -5.24 -3.73 5.78
CA SER A 166 -5.82 -2.49 5.27
C SER A 166 -5.94 -2.43 3.74
N LEU A 167 -5.22 -3.28 3.01
CA LEU A 167 -5.27 -3.37 1.55
C LEU A 167 -6.25 -4.44 1.04
N GLN A 168 -6.87 -5.22 1.94
CA GLN A 168 -7.89 -6.21 1.55
C GLN A 168 -9.23 -5.57 1.20
N THR A 169 -9.49 -4.37 1.71
CA THR A 169 -10.63 -3.55 1.31
C THR A 169 -10.13 -2.39 0.45
N PRO A 170 -10.87 -1.97 -0.57
CA PRO A 170 -10.46 -0.82 -1.37
C PRO A 170 -10.54 0.48 -0.55
N PHE A 171 -9.70 1.45 -0.86
CA PHE A 171 -9.80 2.82 -0.37
C PHE A 171 -10.75 3.67 -1.22
N GLN A 172 -10.81 3.48 -2.54
CA GLN A 172 -11.59 4.25 -3.51
C GLN A 172 -12.40 3.38 -4.50
N GLY A 173 -12.18 2.07 -4.50
CA GLY A 173 -12.78 1.11 -5.41
C GLY A 173 -14.31 0.94 -5.35
N PRO A 174 -14.88 0.20 -6.31
CA PRO A 174 -16.31 -0.04 -6.42
C PRO A 174 -16.86 -0.74 -5.16
N GLY A 175 -18.07 -0.36 -4.74
CA GLY A 175 -18.72 -0.87 -3.54
C GLY A 175 -18.59 0.03 -2.32
N LEU A 176 -17.78 1.09 -2.39
CA LEU A 176 -17.76 2.16 -1.39
C LEU A 176 -18.85 3.22 -1.64
N PRO A 177 -19.22 4.01 -0.61
CA PRO A 177 -20.19 5.09 -0.77
C PRO A 177 -19.75 6.14 -1.80
N ASN A 178 -20.32 6.09 -3.01
CA ASN A 178 -20.04 7.05 -4.09
C ASN A 178 -20.67 8.45 -3.86
N SER A 179 -21.42 8.65 -2.76
CA SER A 179 -22.15 9.89 -2.49
C SER A 179 -21.34 10.93 -1.71
N ARG A 180 -20.12 10.60 -1.25
CA ARG A 180 -19.26 11.53 -0.49
C ARG A 180 -18.02 11.84 -1.30
N GLU A 181 -17.57 13.09 -1.22
CA GLU A 181 -16.27 13.46 -1.77
C GLU A 181 -15.16 12.67 -1.04
N PRO A 182 -14.19 12.11 -1.78
CA PRO A 182 -13.03 11.47 -1.19
C PRO A 182 -12.31 12.39 -0.20
N TYR A 183 -11.64 11.79 0.76
CA TYR A 183 -10.85 12.47 1.77
C TYR A 183 -9.48 11.82 1.88
N ASN A 184 -8.54 12.49 2.54
CA ASN A 184 -7.22 11.92 2.76
C ASN A 184 -7.16 11.09 4.04
N VAL A 185 -6.40 10.01 3.99
CA VAL A 185 -5.86 9.32 5.18
C VAL A 185 -4.34 9.33 5.11
N ILE A 186 -3.68 9.24 6.27
CA ILE A 186 -2.22 9.20 6.35
C ILE A 186 -1.82 7.76 6.70
N PHE A 187 -1.43 7.00 5.68
CA PHE A 187 -1.10 5.58 5.74
C PHE A 187 0.37 5.35 6.09
N HIS A 188 0.65 4.42 7.01
CA HIS A 188 1.99 4.03 7.42
C HIS A 188 2.31 2.60 6.93
N PRO A 189 3.00 2.45 5.77
CA PRO A 189 3.19 1.18 5.08
C PRO A 189 3.95 0.13 5.88
N GLN A 190 4.82 0.50 6.83
CA GLN A 190 5.51 -0.48 7.69
C GLN A 190 4.53 -1.26 8.58
N THR A 191 3.46 -0.60 9.03
CA THR A 191 2.49 -1.20 9.96
C THR A 191 1.17 -1.60 9.29
N GLY A 192 0.86 -1.06 8.12
CA GLY A 192 -0.46 -1.23 7.50
C GLY A 192 -1.57 -0.42 8.18
N LEU A 193 -1.23 0.52 9.07
CA LEU A 193 -2.15 1.33 9.85
C LEU A 193 -2.19 2.77 9.33
N CYS A 194 -3.19 3.52 9.75
CA CYS A 194 -3.35 4.94 9.43
C CYS A 194 -3.27 5.81 10.68
N VAL A 195 -2.92 7.08 10.51
CA VAL A 195 -2.92 8.07 11.60
C VAL A 195 -4.36 8.37 12.04
N LEU A 196 -4.60 8.23 13.34
CA LEU A 196 -5.85 8.56 14.03
C LEU A 196 -5.64 9.80 14.90
N ALA A 197 -6.59 10.72 14.85
CA ALA A 197 -6.72 11.85 15.77
C ALA A 197 -7.73 11.54 16.87
N LYS A 198 -7.24 11.46 18.11
CA LYS A 198 -8.06 11.24 19.29
C LYS A 198 -8.72 12.53 19.76
N ALA A 199 -9.78 12.40 20.57
CA ALA A 199 -10.45 13.52 21.22
C ALA A 199 -9.49 14.35 22.12
N SER A 200 -8.46 13.72 22.67
CA SER A 200 -7.35 14.34 23.42
C SER A 200 -6.42 15.19 22.56
N LYS A 201 -6.63 15.26 21.24
CA LYS A 201 -5.75 15.92 20.25
C LYS A 201 -4.37 15.27 20.09
N SER A 202 -4.18 14.07 20.65
CA SER A 202 -3.04 13.21 20.38
C SER A 202 -3.26 12.39 19.11
N LEU A 203 -2.16 11.91 18.54
CA LEU A 203 -2.15 11.15 17.30
C LEU A 203 -1.46 9.80 17.52
N GLU A 204 -2.06 8.76 16.97
CA GLU A 204 -1.52 7.40 17.02
C GLU A 204 -1.85 6.64 15.74
N LEU A 205 -1.16 5.52 15.51
CA LEU A 205 -1.50 4.57 14.47
C LEU A 205 -2.67 3.68 14.92
N GLY A 206 -3.60 3.43 13.99
CA GLY A 206 -4.67 2.47 14.18
C GLY A 206 -5.33 2.06 12.86
N PRO A 207 -6.42 1.28 12.90
CA PRO A 207 -7.08 0.77 11.70
C PRO A 207 -7.48 1.90 10.75
N CYS A 208 -7.26 1.72 9.45
CA CYS A 208 -7.56 2.77 8.46
C CYS A 208 -9.06 3.09 8.34
N ASP A 209 -9.93 2.13 8.66
CA ASP A 209 -11.39 2.33 8.70
C ASP A 209 -11.82 3.20 9.90
N GLU A 210 -10.95 3.36 10.88
CA GLU A 210 -11.15 4.26 12.03
C GLU A 210 -10.49 5.63 11.84
N SER A 211 -9.78 5.83 10.71
CA SER A 211 -9.07 7.08 10.46
C SER A 211 -10.03 8.26 10.27
N ASN A 212 -9.64 9.40 10.84
CA ASN A 212 -10.35 10.65 10.61
C ASN A 212 -10.23 11.05 9.14
N ALA A 213 -11.25 11.73 8.62
CA ALA A 213 -11.14 12.33 7.32
C ALA A 213 -10.21 13.55 7.36
N TRP A 214 -9.08 13.48 6.67
CA TRP A 214 -8.16 14.60 6.50
C TRP A 214 -8.41 15.32 5.16
N ASN A 215 -8.01 16.57 5.11
CA ASN A 215 -7.86 17.34 3.89
C ASN A 215 -6.40 17.76 3.79
N TYR A 216 -5.72 17.36 2.73
CA TYR A 216 -4.36 17.82 2.41
C TYR A 216 -4.43 18.98 1.42
N THR A 217 -4.22 20.19 1.92
CA THR A 217 -4.44 21.41 1.13
C THR A 217 -3.27 21.71 0.18
N SER A 218 -3.52 22.54 -0.85
CA SER A 218 -2.46 23.07 -1.72
C SER A 218 -1.44 23.94 -0.98
N ALA A 219 -1.78 24.41 0.22
CA ALA A 219 -0.88 25.11 1.12
C ALA A 219 -0.12 24.15 2.07
N TYR A 220 -0.10 22.85 1.77
CA TYR A 220 0.59 21.80 2.52
C TYR A 220 0.07 21.62 3.95
N GLU A 221 -1.22 21.85 4.21
CA GLU A 221 -1.79 21.65 5.54
C GLU A 221 -2.52 20.31 5.59
N LEU A 222 -2.27 19.52 6.64
CA LEU A 222 -3.04 18.32 6.95
C LEU A 222 -4.11 18.67 7.98
N VAL A 223 -5.35 18.86 7.53
CA VAL A 223 -6.47 19.37 8.34
C VAL A 223 -7.50 18.28 8.57
N VAL A 224 -7.89 18.05 9.82
CA VAL A 224 -9.01 17.14 10.13
C VAL A 224 -10.33 17.79 9.72
N LYS A 225 -11.07 17.19 8.77
CA LYS A 225 -12.29 17.77 8.19
C LYS A 225 -13.37 18.08 9.24
N SER A 226 -13.52 17.25 10.27
CA SER A 226 -14.58 17.41 11.27
C SER A 226 -14.34 18.54 12.27
N THR A 227 -13.07 18.86 12.58
CA THR A 227 -12.73 19.86 13.60
C THR A 227 -12.08 21.12 13.03
N GLY A 228 -11.60 21.08 11.78
CA GLY A 228 -10.82 22.16 11.17
C GLY A 228 -9.43 22.33 11.77
N GLN A 229 -8.99 21.45 12.67
CA GLN A 229 -7.67 21.52 13.28
C GLN A 229 -6.62 20.88 12.36
N CYS A 230 -5.43 21.49 12.29
CA CYS A 230 -4.32 20.97 11.51
C CYS A 230 -3.27 20.26 12.37
N LEU A 231 -2.57 19.33 11.73
CA LEU A 231 -1.38 18.68 12.26
C LEU A 231 -0.26 19.69 12.48
N GLN A 232 0.39 19.64 13.64
CA GLN A 232 1.49 20.53 14.01
C GLN A 232 2.66 19.78 14.64
N ALA A 233 3.86 20.12 14.18
CA ALA A 233 5.10 19.78 14.85
C ALA A 233 5.37 20.72 16.03
N LYS A 234 5.96 20.21 17.11
CA LYS A 234 6.25 21.00 18.32
C LYS A 234 7.76 21.11 18.55
N PHE A 235 8.42 19.97 18.76
CA PHE A 235 9.87 19.84 18.89
C PHE A 235 10.33 18.47 18.40
N VAL A 236 11.63 18.33 18.17
CA VAL A 236 12.25 17.02 17.93
C VAL A 236 12.02 16.12 19.15
N GLY A 237 11.58 14.88 18.93
CA GLY A 237 11.34 13.88 19.97
C GLY A 237 10.02 14.03 20.73
N GLU A 238 9.16 14.98 20.35
CA GLU A 238 7.85 15.18 20.99
C GLU A 238 6.70 14.68 20.10
N ASN A 239 5.56 14.37 20.73
CA ASN A 239 4.35 13.98 20.01
C ASN A 239 3.87 15.10 19.08
N ALA A 240 3.50 14.72 17.87
CA ALA A 240 2.73 15.56 16.98
C ALA A 240 1.34 15.83 17.60
N LYS A 241 0.75 16.99 17.28
CA LYS A 241 -0.53 17.38 17.87
C LYS A 241 -1.43 18.08 16.87
N LEU A 242 -2.70 18.25 17.25
CA LEU A 242 -3.64 19.11 16.52
C LEU A 242 -3.70 20.52 17.10
N GLY A 243 -3.59 21.52 16.24
CA GLY A 243 -3.74 22.93 16.58
C GLY A 243 -4.70 23.68 15.65
N THR A 244 -5.05 24.90 16.02
CA THR A 244 -5.99 25.76 15.27
C THR A 244 -5.29 26.74 14.35
N ASP A 245 -3.99 26.98 14.55
CA ASP A 245 -3.19 27.92 13.76
C ASP A 245 -2.37 27.19 12.69
N CYS A 246 -2.93 27.10 11.50
CA CYS A 246 -2.35 26.38 10.37
C CYS A 246 -1.41 27.23 9.53
N SER A 247 -1.28 28.52 9.87
CA SER A 247 -0.43 29.46 9.14
C SER A 247 1.07 29.24 9.39
N LYS A 248 1.43 28.63 10.54
CA LYS A 248 2.82 28.45 10.97
C LYS A 248 3.58 27.41 10.12
N PRO A 249 4.91 27.58 9.93
CA PRO A 249 5.75 26.60 9.26
C PRO A 249 5.67 25.19 9.84
N SER A 250 5.43 25.07 11.15
CA SER A 250 5.29 23.79 11.85
C SER A 250 4.01 23.03 11.51
N SER A 251 3.11 23.64 10.75
CA SER A 251 1.85 23.07 10.27
C SER A 251 1.87 22.86 8.75
N LYS A 252 3.01 23.12 8.08
CA LYS A 252 3.21 22.99 6.63
C LYS A 252 3.98 21.71 6.34
N TRP A 253 3.26 20.67 5.94
CA TRP A 253 3.75 19.31 5.75
C TRP A 253 3.99 19.01 4.28
N GLN A 254 5.24 18.96 3.88
CA GLN A 254 5.67 18.63 2.52
C GLN A 254 6.03 17.15 2.41
N LEU A 255 5.68 16.54 1.29
CA LEU A 255 6.15 15.19 0.93
C LEU A 255 7.54 15.31 0.30
N ILE A 256 8.58 15.06 1.09
CA ILE A 256 9.97 15.14 0.62
C ILE A 256 10.52 13.74 0.30
N SER A 257 11.77 13.71 -0.17
CA SER A 257 12.54 12.52 -0.56
C SER A 257 12.09 11.89 -1.89
N ASN A 258 12.97 11.07 -2.50
CA ASN A 258 12.69 10.41 -3.78
C ASN A 258 11.42 9.52 -3.77
N SER A 259 11.14 8.83 -2.66
CA SER A 259 9.90 8.04 -2.51
C SER A 259 8.64 8.88 -2.20
N ARG A 260 8.82 10.17 -1.86
CA ARG A 260 7.77 11.09 -1.40
C ARG A 260 7.05 10.63 -0.12
N MET A 261 7.67 9.76 0.70
CA MET A 261 7.06 9.23 1.92
C MET A 261 7.46 9.96 3.20
N HIS A 262 8.40 10.91 3.12
CA HIS A 262 8.76 11.70 4.30
C HIS A 262 7.82 12.90 4.41
N VAL A 263 6.83 12.82 5.31
CA VAL A 263 5.91 13.92 5.60
C VAL A 263 6.60 14.91 6.55
N SER A 264 7.11 16.02 6.02
CA SER A 264 8.07 16.89 6.69
C SER A 264 7.57 18.31 6.93
N ALA A 265 7.89 18.89 8.09
CA ALA A 265 7.62 20.29 8.43
C ALA A 265 8.83 20.96 9.07
N GLU A 266 8.82 22.29 9.16
CA GLU A 266 9.87 23.07 9.81
C GLU A 266 9.40 23.61 11.15
N LEU A 267 10.20 23.40 12.20
CA LEU A 267 9.89 23.91 13.53
C LEU A 267 9.96 25.44 13.56
N THR A 268 8.90 26.09 14.05
CA THR A 268 8.77 27.56 14.03
C THR A 268 9.88 28.29 14.80
N LYS A 269 10.46 27.67 15.84
CA LYS A 269 11.46 28.34 16.68
C LYS A 269 12.86 28.40 16.07
N ASN A 270 13.26 27.38 15.32
CA ASN A 270 14.65 27.22 14.90
C ASN A 270 14.81 26.75 13.43
N GLY A 271 13.71 26.59 12.68
CA GLY A 271 13.73 26.13 11.30
C GLY A 271 14.22 24.69 11.12
N THR A 272 14.40 23.92 12.20
CA THR A 272 14.83 22.52 12.09
C THR A 272 13.76 21.73 11.37
N ARG A 273 14.18 21.01 10.33
CA ARG A 273 13.33 20.11 9.57
C ARG A 273 13.08 18.84 10.36
N VAL A 274 11.81 18.49 10.49
CA VAL A 274 11.35 17.25 11.12
C VAL A 274 10.44 16.49 10.17
N CYS A 275 10.35 15.18 10.39
CA CYS A 275 9.45 14.27 9.70
C CYS A 275 8.51 13.63 10.73
N LEU A 276 7.31 13.26 10.29
CA LEU A 276 6.48 12.32 11.04
C LEU A 276 7.25 11.02 11.24
N ASP A 277 7.13 10.44 12.43
CA ASP A 277 7.80 9.22 12.82
C ASP A 277 6.84 8.40 13.68
N ALA A 278 6.66 7.13 13.37
CA ALA A 278 5.86 6.20 14.14
C ALA A 278 6.68 5.68 15.32
N GLY A 279 6.26 6.04 16.54
CA GLY A 279 6.81 5.47 17.77
C GLY A 279 6.54 3.97 17.88
N PRO A 280 7.33 3.22 18.68
CA PRO A 280 7.14 1.79 18.89
C PRO A 280 5.77 1.40 19.47
N ASP A 281 5.14 2.32 20.19
CA ASP A 281 3.80 2.21 20.78
C ASP A 281 2.68 2.68 19.83
N GLY A 282 3.03 3.09 18.61
CA GLY A 282 2.12 3.66 17.64
C GLY A 282 1.88 5.16 17.80
N ALA A 283 2.47 5.84 18.79
CA ALA A 283 2.34 7.29 18.92
C ALA A 283 3.01 8.01 17.74
N ILE A 284 2.39 9.07 17.22
CA ILE A 284 3.00 9.88 16.16
C ILE A 284 3.86 10.97 16.78
N ILE A 285 5.18 10.87 16.56
CA ILE A 285 6.17 11.83 17.04
C ILE A 285 6.78 12.60 15.87
N THR A 286 7.48 13.70 16.17
CA THR A 286 8.26 14.44 15.17
C THR A 286 9.74 14.34 15.47
N ASN A 287 10.51 13.75 14.56
CA ASN A 287 11.97 13.59 14.67
C ASN A 287 12.68 14.26 13.50
N GLN A 288 13.99 14.45 13.61
CA GLN A 288 14.79 14.84 12.45
C GLN A 288 14.60 13.79 11.34
N CYS A 289 14.44 14.27 10.11
CA CYS A 289 14.27 13.38 8.96
C CYS A 289 15.55 12.54 8.77
N LYS A 290 15.39 11.21 8.66
CA LYS A 290 16.51 10.27 8.46
C LYS A 290 16.46 9.65 7.06
N CYS A 291 17.57 9.05 6.64
CA CYS A 291 17.62 8.14 5.49
C CYS A 291 17.09 8.71 4.16
N LEU A 292 17.22 10.02 3.95
CA LEU A 292 16.67 10.69 2.77
C LEU A 292 17.35 10.27 1.45
N THR A 293 18.63 9.91 1.50
CA THR A 293 19.41 9.46 0.32
C THR A 293 20.74 8.82 0.74
N LEU A 294 21.41 8.16 -0.21
CA LEU A 294 22.80 7.67 -0.21
C LEU A 294 23.15 6.55 0.76
N ASP A 295 22.78 6.63 2.04
CA ASP A 295 23.16 5.64 3.05
C ASP A 295 22.35 4.33 2.87
N PRO A 296 22.98 3.22 2.44
CA PRO A 296 22.29 1.96 2.22
C PRO A 296 21.93 1.23 3.50
N THR A 297 22.56 1.55 4.63
CA THR A 297 22.32 0.90 5.93
C THR A 297 21.20 1.57 6.73
N CYS A 298 20.81 2.78 6.33
CA CYS A 298 19.80 3.56 7.00
C CYS A 298 18.38 3.02 6.73
N ASP A 299 17.60 2.84 7.80
CA ASP A 299 16.21 2.40 7.76
C ASP A 299 15.24 3.60 7.88
N PRO A 300 14.53 3.96 6.78
CA PRO A 300 13.58 5.07 6.78
C PRO A 300 12.18 4.69 7.27
N GLU A 301 11.86 3.41 7.45
CA GLU A 301 10.48 2.92 7.38
C GLU A 301 9.54 3.50 8.44
N SER A 302 10.05 3.80 9.64
CA SER A 302 9.26 4.45 10.70
C SER A 302 8.83 5.88 10.35
N GLN A 303 9.52 6.53 9.40
CA GLN A 303 9.21 7.88 8.93
C GLN A 303 8.50 7.90 7.57
N TRP A 304 8.17 6.73 7.03
CA TRP A 304 7.44 6.64 5.79
C TRP A 304 5.93 6.71 6.02
N PHE A 305 5.31 7.74 5.47
CA PHE A 305 3.87 7.92 5.46
C PHE A 305 3.41 8.33 4.06
N LYS A 306 2.30 7.78 3.60
CA LYS A 306 1.61 8.19 2.37
C LYS A 306 0.32 8.91 2.70
N VAL A 307 0.10 10.05 2.07
CA VAL A 307 -1.20 10.75 2.12
C VAL A 307 -2.01 10.26 0.93
N ILE A 308 -2.92 9.33 1.17
CA ILE A 308 -3.71 8.66 0.13
C ILE A 308 -5.17 9.08 0.20
N LEU A 309 -5.91 8.89 -0.89
CA LEU A 309 -7.34 9.15 -0.93
C LEU A 309 -8.13 7.93 -0.42
N SER A 310 -9.24 8.20 0.26
CA SER A 310 -10.18 7.21 0.75
C SER A 310 -11.61 7.72 0.60
N SER A 311 -12.51 6.79 0.29
CA SER A 311 -13.96 6.93 0.22
C SER A 311 -14.66 5.95 1.16
N ARG A 312 -13.91 5.31 2.08
CA ARG A 312 -14.48 4.44 3.11
C ARG A 312 -15.39 5.22 4.04
N ASP A 313 -16.24 4.51 4.78
CA ASP A 313 -17.05 5.12 5.82
C ASP A 313 -16.17 5.70 6.92
N THR A 314 -16.44 6.94 7.33
CA THR A 314 -15.77 7.57 8.47
C THR A 314 -16.47 7.20 9.79
N PRO A 315 -15.74 7.04 10.90
CA PRO A 315 -16.35 6.81 12.21
C PRO A 315 -17.43 7.84 12.56
N GLY A 316 -18.62 7.37 12.93
CA GLY A 316 -19.79 8.21 13.22
C GLY A 316 -20.66 8.56 12.00
N GLY A 317 -20.27 8.12 10.79
CA GLY A 317 -21.16 8.09 9.63
C GLY A 317 -22.07 6.86 9.67
N SER A 318 -23.30 6.98 9.16
CA SER A 318 -24.18 5.83 8.95
C SER A 318 -23.51 4.88 7.96
N SER A 319 -23.04 3.73 8.43
CA SER A 319 -22.45 2.72 7.56
C SER A 319 -23.53 1.93 6.83
N ILE A 320 -23.33 1.72 5.53
CA ILE A 320 -24.21 0.88 4.67
C ILE A 320 -23.55 -0.48 4.39
N LEU A 321 -22.29 -0.69 4.81
CA LEU A 321 -21.56 -1.93 4.53
C LEU A 321 -21.68 -2.92 5.70
N GLN A 322 -22.68 -3.78 5.62
CA GLN A 322 -22.60 -5.11 6.21
C GLN A 322 -21.87 -6.03 5.23
N LEU A 323 -20.59 -6.29 5.49
CA LEU A 323 -19.99 -7.52 4.98
C LEU A 323 -20.80 -8.70 5.58
N PRO A 324 -21.10 -9.76 4.82
CA PRO A 324 -21.70 -10.94 5.41
C PRO A 324 -20.74 -11.47 6.49
N SER A 325 -21.22 -11.52 7.73
CA SER A 325 -20.48 -12.00 8.90
C SER A 325 -20.24 -13.52 8.89
N VAL A 326 -20.26 -14.13 7.71
CA VAL A 326 -20.22 -15.58 7.53
C VAL A 326 -19.12 -15.85 6.53
N GLY A 327 -17.95 -16.24 7.04
CA GLY A 327 -16.94 -16.91 6.20
C GLY A 327 -17.55 -18.14 5.53
N PRO A 328 -16.93 -18.70 4.47
CA PRO A 328 -17.52 -19.74 3.63
C PRO A 328 -17.75 -21.11 4.31
N TRP A 329 -17.68 -21.19 5.64
CA TRP A 329 -17.76 -22.42 6.40
C TRP A 329 -18.81 -22.30 7.51
N PRO A 330 -19.91 -23.08 7.48
CA PRO A 330 -20.79 -23.18 8.63
C PRO A 330 -20.02 -23.78 9.82
N PRO A 331 -20.27 -23.31 11.06
CA PRO A 331 -19.67 -23.91 12.24
C PRO A 331 -20.11 -25.35 12.35
N THR A 332 -19.16 -26.29 12.26
CA THR A 332 -19.38 -27.68 12.60
C THR A 332 -19.74 -27.78 14.08
N SER A 333 -21.02 -28.02 14.36
CA SER A 333 -21.47 -28.44 15.68
C SER A 333 -20.94 -29.86 15.95
N LEU A 334 -19.81 -29.96 16.63
CA LEU A 334 -19.47 -31.18 17.36
C LEU A 334 -20.37 -31.23 18.60
N GLY A 335 -21.57 -31.78 18.42
CA GLY A 335 -22.39 -32.28 19.50
C GLY A 335 -21.94 -33.69 19.86
N SER A 336 -21.52 -33.83 21.13
CA SER A 336 -21.46 -35.02 22.01
C SER A 336 -21.54 -36.41 21.39
#